data_AF-A0A537TJX3-F1
#
_entry.id   AF-A0A537TJX3-F1
#
_cell.length_a   1.000
_cell.length_b   1.000
_cell.length_c   1.000
_cell.angle_alpha   90.00
_cell.angle_beta   90.00
_cell.angle_gamma   90.00
#
_symmetry.space_group_name_H-M   'P 1'
#
loop_
_entity.id
_entity.type
_entity.pdbx_description
1 polymer ?
#
loop_
_entity_poly.entity_id
_entity_poly.type
_entity_poly.pdbx_seq_one_letter_code
_entity_poly.pdbx_strand_id
1 'polypeptide(L)'
;MDGSRVSRAPRRSGQRSRSRPPSDRRRADRGGRARRLGRRADSDLSWVCRPARLRHREHRRRADEEPGELGAGLHLEGPFLNPDAAGAIPLDELRPVDLDLLASWLEGPVRLVTISPELTGALDAVALVTEHGAVAAIGHTHANARTTRAAIDAGARFATHLWNAMAPAKARSTGPVPELLLDERVTLGLIADGRHLHPRMEELTVRVAGPGRVALTSDRVEHPAHGPDGKLLGGDRAGAALVARMARFGLQEAAAMASLVPARLLGLEDRGRLAPGFRADLAVLDAELDPVETIVAGETAWTVRYPQT
;
A
#
# COMPACT_ATOMS: atom_id res chain seq x y z
N MET A 1 62.11 2.71 -9.21
CA MET A 1 60.70 2.28 -9.21
C MET A 1 59.93 3.40 -8.51
N ASP A 2 59.71 4.53 -9.20
CA ASP A 2 58.70 4.75 -10.25
C ASP A 2 57.30 4.98 -9.63
N GLY A 3 56.55 6.04 -9.92
CA GLY A 3 56.86 7.20 -10.78
C GLY A 3 55.88 8.36 -10.53
N SER A 4 56.31 9.61 -10.77
CA SER A 4 55.55 10.81 -10.40
C SER A 4 55.17 11.70 -11.59
N ARG A 5 53.89 11.63 -11.95
CA ARG A 5 52.98 12.72 -12.41
C ARG A 5 53.33 13.66 -13.59
N VAL A 6 52.21 14.03 -14.25
CA VAL A 6 51.91 15.22 -15.07
C VAL A 6 52.17 15.14 -16.58
N SER A 7 51.06 15.06 -17.32
CA SER A 7 50.92 15.52 -18.70
C SER A 7 49.90 16.67 -18.73
N ARG A 8 50.16 17.74 -19.49
CA ARG A 8 49.21 18.86 -19.71
C ARG A 8 49.57 19.73 -20.92
N ALA A 9 48.74 19.69 -21.97
CA ALA A 9 48.52 20.75 -22.98
C ALA A 9 47.42 20.28 -23.98
N PRO A 10 46.83 21.14 -24.83
CA PRO A 10 46.01 22.30 -24.44
C PRO A 10 44.63 22.34 -25.16
N ARG A 11 43.81 23.34 -24.82
CA ARG A 11 42.46 23.57 -25.36
C ARG A 11 42.46 24.09 -26.82
N ARG A 12 41.43 23.71 -27.60
CA ARG A 12 40.88 24.53 -28.70
C ARG A 12 39.36 24.38 -28.77
N SER A 13 38.64 25.49 -28.73
CA SER A 13 37.24 25.58 -29.14
C SER A 13 36.91 27.05 -29.42
N GLY A 14 36.40 27.36 -30.60
CA GLY A 14 35.88 28.69 -30.90
C GLY A 14 34.84 28.63 -32.00
N GLN A 15 33.76 29.40 -31.85
CA GLN A 15 32.97 29.88 -32.99
C GLN A 15 32.05 31.04 -32.62
N ARG A 16 31.71 31.82 -33.66
CA ARG A 16 30.92 33.05 -33.71
C ARG A 16 30.09 33.01 -35.01
N SER A 17 28.92 33.61 -35.15
CA SER A 17 27.97 34.28 -34.23
C SER A 17 26.74 34.70 -35.07
N ARG A 18 25.78 35.46 -34.51
CA ARG A 18 24.70 36.19 -35.24
C ARG A 18 23.59 35.28 -35.83
N SER A 19 22.49 35.79 -36.41
CA SER A 19 21.45 36.74 -35.92
C SER A 19 20.24 36.74 -36.90
N ARG A 20 19.02 36.97 -36.39
CA ARG A 20 17.71 37.30 -37.04
C ARG A 20 17.73 38.24 -38.29
N PRO A 21 16.61 38.55 -39.04
CA PRO A 21 15.17 38.16 -38.94
C PRO A 21 14.47 37.76 -40.31
N PRO A 22 13.35 38.37 -40.83
CA PRO A 22 11.97 37.83 -40.78
C PRO A 22 11.16 37.80 -42.12
N SER A 23 9.91 37.26 -42.10
CA SER A 23 8.73 37.63 -42.95
C SER A 23 7.61 36.58 -42.77
N ASP A 24 6.35 36.72 -43.23
CA ASP A 24 5.37 37.83 -43.33
C ASP A 24 3.99 37.20 -43.71
N ARG A 25 2.87 37.91 -43.54
CA ARG A 25 1.52 37.73 -44.19
C ARG A 25 0.48 36.68 -43.73
N ARG A 26 -0.58 37.24 -43.11
CA ARG A 26 -2.02 37.26 -43.55
C ARG A 26 -2.74 35.96 -43.99
N ARG A 27 -3.75 35.55 -43.20
CA ARG A 27 -5.21 35.47 -43.53
C ARG A 27 -5.96 35.02 -42.26
N ALA A 28 -6.93 35.76 -41.72
CA ALA A 28 -8.28 36.08 -42.20
C ALA A 28 -9.33 35.00 -41.87
N ASP A 29 -10.20 35.35 -40.90
CA ASP A 29 -11.65 35.11 -40.87
C ASP A 29 -12.18 33.65 -40.95
N ARG A 30 -12.72 33.13 -39.83
CA ARG A 30 -14.19 33.02 -39.59
C ARG A 30 -14.53 32.33 -38.28
N GLY A 31 -15.57 32.81 -37.60
CA GLY A 31 -16.07 32.21 -36.37
C GLY A 31 -16.94 30.97 -36.63
N GLY A 32 -16.68 29.91 -35.88
CA GLY A 32 -17.55 28.73 -35.76
C GLY A 32 -17.51 28.20 -34.33
N ARG A 33 -18.57 28.41 -33.55
CA ARG A 33 -18.63 27.95 -32.14
C ARG A 33 -18.82 26.44 -32.06
N ALA A 34 -17.73 25.69 -32.15
CA ALA A 34 -17.73 24.28 -31.75
C ALA A 34 -17.94 24.19 -30.23
N ARG A 35 -19.03 23.56 -29.80
CA ARG A 35 -19.25 23.25 -28.37
C ARG A 35 -18.17 22.27 -27.92
N ARG A 36 -17.27 22.70 -27.04
CA ARG A 36 -16.31 21.81 -26.36
C ARG A 36 -17.08 20.88 -25.41
N LEU A 37 -17.41 19.69 -25.87
CA LEU A 37 -17.57 18.53 -24.97
C LEU A 37 -16.18 18.20 -24.42
N GLY A 38 -15.91 18.68 -23.21
CA GLY A 38 -14.64 18.45 -22.53
C GLY A 38 -14.50 17.00 -22.11
N ARG A 39 -13.87 16.18 -22.95
CA ARG A 39 -13.30 14.90 -22.52
C ARG A 39 -12.18 15.19 -21.53
N ARG A 40 -12.47 15.14 -20.23
CA ARG A 40 -11.46 14.77 -19.22
C ARG A 40 -11.32 13.25 -19.30
N ALA A 41 -10.27 12.82 -19.99
CA ALA A 41 -9.74 11.48 -19.83
C ALA A 41 -8.52 11.61 -18.90
N ASP A 42 -8.79 11.78 -17.60
CA ASP A 42 -7.78 11.62 -16.56
C ASP A 42 -7.79 10.13 -16.18
N SER A 43 -6.85 9.38 -16.76
CA SER A 43 -6.66 7.95 -16.53
C SER A 43 -5.84 7.72 -15.26
N ASP A 44 -6.49 7.45 -14.13
CA ASP A 44 -5.83 6.96 -12.90
C ASP A 44 -6.83 6.13 -12.04
N LEU A 45 -7.24 4.98 -12.58
CA LEU A 45 -8.08 4.00 -11.88
C LEU A 45 -7.21 2.89 -11.25
N SER A 46 -6.75 3.11 -10.02
CA SER A 46 -6.46 2.03 -9.06
C SER A 46 -6.52 2.55 -7.63
N TRP A 47 -7.65 2.33 -6.96
CA TRP A 47 -7.90 2.76 -5.58
C TRP A 47 -8.21 1.57 -4.68
N VAL A 48 -7.17 0.78 -4.40
CA VAL A 48 -7.07 -0.06 -3.20
C VAL A 48 -5.71 0.22 -2.60
N CYS A 49 -5.68 0.77 -1.39
CA CYS A 49 -4.48 1.14 -0.63
C CYS A 49 -3.48 2.06 -1.38
N ARG A 50 -3.78 3.37 -1.41
CA ARG A 50 -2.70 4.36 -1.27
C ARG A 50 -2.34 4.44 0.21
N PRO A 51 -1.07 4.24 0.63
CA PRO A 51 -0.58 4.78 1.89
C PRO A 51 -0.83 6.29 1.86
N ALA A 52 -1.63 6.80 2.79
CA ALA A 52 -2.03 8.19 2.81
C ALA A 52 -0.90 9.09 3.32
N ARG A 53 0.13 9.30 2.49
CA ARG A 53 1.18 10.31 2.71
C ARG A 53 0.60 11.71 2.50
N LEU A 54 -0.16 12.16 3.47
CA LEU A 54 -0.96 13.37 3.41
C LEU A 54 -0.91 14.08 4.75
N ARG A 55 -0.87 15.41 4.75
CA ARG A 55 -0.77 16.18 5.99
C ARG A 55 -2.05 15.96 6.81
N HIS A 56 -1.97 15.93 8.12
CA HIS A 56 -3.10 15.74 9.06
C HIS A 56 -4.47 16.36 8.67
N ARG A 57 -4.50 17.55 8.06
CA ARG A 57 -5.74 18.20 7.58
C ARG A 57 -6.43 17.42 6.44
N GLU A 58 -5.64 16.75 5.61
CA GLU A 58 -6.07 15.92 4.48
C GLU A 58 -6.51 14.52 4.94
N HIS A 59 -5.94 13.97 6.02
CA HIS A 59 -6.50 12.77 6.69
C HIS A 59 -7.93 13.04 7.16
N ARG A 60 -8.16 14.14 7.90
CA ARG A 60 -9.51 14.54 8.30
C ARG A 60 -10.43 14.72 7.09
N ARG A 61 -10.01 15.54 6.11
CA ARG A 61 -10.81 15.78 4.90
C ARG A 61 -11.18 14.49 4.16
N ARG A 62 -10.28 13.50 4.09
CA ARG A 62 -10.59 12.20 3.48
C ARG A 62 -11.44 11.30 4.35
N ALA A 63 -11.33 11.42 5.68
CA ALA A 63 -12.29 10.80 6.60
C ALA A 63 -13.69 11.46 6.52
N ASP A 64 -13.81 12.64 5.89
CA ASP A 64 -15.09 13.25 5.52
C ASP A 64 -15.53 12.89 4.07
N GLU A 65 -14.73 12.14 3.29
CA GLU A 65 -15.01 11.76 1.89
C GLU A 65 -15.47 10.28 1.81
N GLU A 66 -16.71 10.05 1.37
CA GLU A 66 -17.26 8.70 1.16
C GLU A 66 -16.40 7.85 0.20
N PRO A 67 -16.14 6.57 0.50
CA PRO A 67 -15.46 5.68 -0.43
C PRO A 67 -16.25 5.53 -1.73
N GLY A 68 -15.59 5.73 -2.88
CA GLY A 68 -16.16 5.36 -4.17
C GLY A 68 -16.37 3.85 -4.29
N GLU A 69 -17.06 3.39 -5.33
CA GLU A 69 -17.55 1.99 -5.51
C GLU A 69 -16.49 0.87 -5.42
N LEU A 70 -15.21 1.22 -5.46
CA LEU A 70 -14.04 0.34 -5.31
C LEU A 70 -13.44 0.32 -3.90
N GLY A 71 -13.65 1.37 -3.10
CA GLY A 71 -13.04 1.53 -1.78
C GLY A 71 -13.87 0.89 -0.67
N ALA A 72 -13.24 0.06 0.16
CA ALA A 72 -13.89 -0.49 1.37
C ALA A 72 -13.90 0.51 2.55
N GLY A 73 -13.08 1.57 2.48
CA GLY A 73 -12.84 2.54 3.54
C GLY A 73 -11.38 2.98 3.58
N LEU A 74 -10.98 3.64 4.67
CA LEU A 74 -9.64 4.15 4.90
C LEU A 74 -8.82 3.26 5.82
N HIS A 75 -7.53 3.16 5.51
CA HIS A 75 -6.49 2.66 6.40
C HIS A 75 -5.66 3.85 6.90
N LEU A 76 -5.68 4.08 8.21
CA LEU A 76 -4.80 5.04 8.89
C LEU A 76 -3.51 4.33 9.31
N GLU A 77 -2.48 4.43 8.49
CA GLU A 77 -1.13 3.97 8.83
C GLU A 77 -0.37 5.06 9.58
N GLY A 78 -0.65 5.15 10.88
CA GLY A 78 -0.22 6.26 11.74
C GLY A 78 -1.31 7.32 11.93
N PRO A 79 -1.01 8.40 12.69
CA PRO A 79 0.33 8.86 13.08
C PRO A 79 0.88 8.23 14.37
N PHE A 80 0.15 7.33 15.03
CA PHE A 80 0.47 6.75 16.33
C PHE A 80 1.51 5.61 16.25
N LEU A 81 2.68 5.91 15.71
CA LEU A 81 3.74 4.94 15.41
C LEU A 81 5.05 5.25 16.13
N ASN A 82 5.89 4.23 16.36
CA ASN A 82 7.19 4.42 17.00
C ASN A 82 8.18 5.11 16.02
N PRO A 83 8.75 6.28 16.39
CA PRO A 83 9.74 6.99 15.55
C PRO A 83 10.95 6.15 15.13
N ASP A 84 11.44 5.27 16.01
CA ASP A 84 12.60 4.41 15.72
C ASP A 84 12.28 3.30 14.69
N ALA A 85 10.98 3.06 14.44
CA ALA A 85 10.47 2.10 13.48
C ALA A 85 9.60 2.77 12.39
N ALA A 86 9.74 4.07 12.17
CA ALA A 86 8.96 4.83 11.18
C ALA A 86 9.11 4.32 9.72
N GLY A 87 10.21 3.62 9.40
CA GLY A 87 10.43 3.06 8.06
C GLY A 87 10.58 4.17 7.02
N ALA A 88 9.58 4.32 6.14
CA ALA A 88 9.50 5.37 5.12
C ALA A 88 8.60 6.56 5.51
N ILE A 89 7.97 6.54 6.68
CA ILE A 89 7.06 7.58 7.17
C ILE A 89 7.88 8.77 7.72
N PRO A 90 7.55 10.03 7.35
CA PRO A 90 8.20 11.22 7.88
C PRO A 90 7.99 11.37 9.40
N LEU A 91 9.06 11.67 10.14
CA LEU A 91 9.00 11.81 11.60
C LEU A 91 8.16 13.01 12.07
N ASP A 92 7.97 14.03 11.23
CA ASP A 92 7.12 15.20 11.49
C ASP A 92 5.62 14.94 11.23
N GLU A 93 5.27 13.78 10.66
CA GLU A 93 3.89 13.30 10.55
C GLU A 93 3.46 12.46 11.77
N LEU A 94 4.42 11.87 12.50
CA LEU A 94 4.18 11.05 13.69
C LEU A 94 3.73 11.85 14.92
N ARG A 95 2.97 11.20 15.81
CA ARG A 95 2.42 11.81 17.02
C ARG A 95 2.32 10.83 18.19
N PRO A 96 2.34 11.33 19.45
CA PRO A 96 1.80 10.59 20.59
C PRO A 96 0.35 10.17 20.34
N VAL A 97 -0.08 9.11 21.02
CA VAL A 97 -1.48 8.64 20.98
C VAL A 97 -2.41 9.73 21.48
N ASP A 98 -3.47 9.99 20.73
CA ASP A 98 -4.52 10.97 21.02
C ASP A 98 -5.87 10.29 20.78
N LEU A 99 -6.55 9.93 21.87
CA LEU A 99 -7.79 9.14 21.82
C LEU A 99 -8.99 9.96 21.32
N ASP A 100 -9.06 11.25 21.67
CA ASP A 100 -10.14 12.14 21.22
C ASP A 100 -10.04 12.37 19.70
N LEU A 101 -8.82 12.59 19.21
CA LEU A 101 -8.55 12.69 17.78
C LEU A 101 -8.87 11.38 17.05
N LEU A 102 -8.46 10.23 17.61
CA LEU A 102 -8.75 8.91 17.04
C LEU A 102 -10.25 8.63 16.96
N ALA A 103 -11.01 8.91 18.03
CA ALA A 103 -12.46 8.80 18.04
C ALA A 103 -13.09 9.64 16.90
N SER A 104 -12.65 10.89 16.75
CA SER A 104 -13.16 11.77 15.68
C SER A 104 -12.85 11.30 14.25
N TRP A 105 -11.87 10.42 14.05
CA TRP A 105 -11.61 9.78 12.76
C TRP A 105 -12.42 8.49 12.56
N LEU A 106 -12.72 7.78 13.65
CA LEU A 106 -13.54 6.56 13.64
C LEU A 106 -15.03 6.84 13.39
N GLU A 107 -15.48 8.09 13.54
CA GLU A 107 -16.78 8.57 13.03
C GLU A 107 -16.89 8.54 11.49
N GLY A 108 -15.75 8.54 10.78
CA GLY A 108 -15.68 8.49 9.31
C GLY A 108 -15.55 7.06 8.73
N PRO A 109 -15.18 6.91 7.44
CA PRO A 109 -15.06 5.63 6.75
C PRO A 109 -13.76 4.87 7.09
N VAL A 110 -13.20 5.08 8.29
CA VAL A 110 -11.99 4.38 8.75
C VAL A 110 -12.33 2.93 9.07
N ARG A 111 -11.55 1.99 8.50
CA ARG A 111 -11.74 0.55 8.67
C ARG A 111 -10.53 -0.17 9.24
N LEU A 112 -9.35 0.44 9.18
CA LEU A 112 -8.09 -0.16 9.62
C LEU A 112 -7.20 0.95 10.21
N VAL A 113 -6.58 0.71 11.37
CA VAL A 113 -5.65 1.66 12.01
C VAL A 113 -4.38 0.94 12.45
N THR A 114 -3.22 1.30 11.91
CA THR A 114 -1.92 0.82 12.40
C THR A 114 -1.49 1.63 13.63
N ILE A 115 -1.17 0.94 14.71
CA ILE A 115 -0.72 1.51 15.99
C ILE A 115 0.53 0.74 16.44
N SER A 116 1.51 1.45 17.02
CA SER A 116 2.64 0.83 17.70
C SER A 116 2.30 0.60 19.19
N PRO A 117 2.11 -0.66 19.62
CA PRO A 117 1.50 -0.96 20.92
C PRO A 117 2.35 -0.64 22.15
N GLU A 118 3.62 -0.25 21.97
CA GLU A 118 4.50 0.20 23.04
C GLU A 118 4.36 1.68 23.43
N LEU A 119 3.61 2.47 22.67
CA LEU A 119 3.38 3.88 23.00
C LEU A 119 2.40 4.02 24.18
N THR A 120 2.58 5.06 25.00
CA THR A 120 1.65 5.41 26.07
C THR A 120 0.24 5.61 25.50
N GLY A 121 -0.77 4.93 26.06
CA GLY A 121 -2.16 4.96 25.59
C GLY A 121 -2.48 4.06 24.39
N ALA A 122 -1.49 3.35 23.82
CA ALA A 122 -1.71 2.56 22.60
C ALA A 122 -2.66 1.37 22.77
N LEU A 123 -2.70 0.75 23.96
CA LEU A 123 -3.63 -0.35 24.24
C LEU A 123 -5.08 0.15 24.33
N ASP A 124 -5.29 1.34 24.90
CA ASP A 124 -6.60 2.00 24.95
C ASP A 124 -7.05 2.41 23.54
N ALA A 125 -6.11 2.87 22.69
CA ALA A 125 -6.37 3.15 21.28
C ALA A 125 -6.73 1.90 20.47
N VAL A 126 -6.09 0.75 20.74
CA VAL A 126 -6.43 -0.55 20.12
C VAL A 126 -7.84 -1.00 20.51
N ALA A 127 -8.21 -0.86 21.79
CA ALA A 127 -9.56 -1.15 22.26
C ALA A 127 -10.59 -0.22 21.60
N LEU A 128 -10.34 1.10 21.62
CA LEU A 128 -11.21 2.11 21.01
C LEU A 128 -11.51 1.83 19.53
N VAL A 129 -10.49 1.52 18.72
CA VAL A 129 -10.67 1.16 17.30
C VAL A 129 -11.55 -0.07 17.14
N THR A 130 -11.37 -1.07 18.01
CA THR A 130 -12.12 -2.33 17.98
C THR A 130 -13.57 -2.12 18.40
N GLU A 131 -13.83 -1.29 19.41
CA GLU A 131 -15.18 -0.91 19.87
C GLU A 131 -15.97 -0.15 18.80
N HIS A 132 -15.30 0.62 17.94
CA HIS A 132 -15.92 1.31 16.80
C HIS A 132 -16.13 0.40 15.57
N GLY A 133 -15.83 -0.91 15.67
CA GLY A 133 -15.98 -1.87 14.58
C GLY A 133 -14.95 -1.74 13.46
N ALA A 134 -13.87 -0.98 13.69
CA ALA A 134 -12.71 -0.93 12.81
C ALA A 134 -11.63 -1.93 13.27
N VAL A 135 -10.72 -2.28 12.38
CA VAL A 135 -9.64 -3.23 12.65
C VAL A 135 -8.45 -2.51 13.27
N ALA A 136 -8.08 -2.87 14.49
CA ALA A 136 -6.82 -2.46 15.10
C ALA A 136 -5.66 -3.33 14.56
N ALA A 137 -4.59 -2.68 14.13
CA ALA A 137 -3.41 -3.31 13.53
C ALA A 137 -2.11 -2.95 14.26
N ILE A 138 -1.18 -3.90 14.31
CA ILE A 138 0.14 -3.74 14.91
C ILE A 138 1.18 -3.58 13.79
N GLY A 139 1.95 -2.48 13.83
CA GLY A 139 2.99 -2.16 12.84
C GLY A 139 3.94 -1.08 13.33
N HIS A 140 5.01 -0.82 12.55
CA HIS A 140 6.02 0.21 12.83
C HIS A 140 6.52 0.19 14.29
N THR A 141 6.89 -0.97 14.81
CA THR A 141 6.97 -1.23 16.25
C THR A 141 8.25 -1.96 16.68
N HIS A 142 8.82 -1.49 17.79
CA HIS A 142 9.85 -2.14 18.58
C HIS A 142 9.29 -2.81 19.85
N ALA A 143 7.97 -3.05 19.91
CA ALA A 143 7.32 -3.73 21.02
C ALA A 143 7.96 -5.09 21.31
N ASN A 144 8.11 -5.38 22.60
CA ASN A 144 8.48 -6.70 23.07
C ASN A 144 7.26 -7.65 23.00
N ALA A 145 7.54 -8.95 23.15
CA ALA A 145 6.53 -10.00 23.08
C ALA A 145 5.33 -9.83 24.03
N ARG A 146 5.57 -9.36 25.27
CA ARG A 146 4.49 -9.12 26.25
C ARG A 146 3.58 -7.97 25.81
N THR A 147 4.16 -6.88 25.34
CA THR A 147 3.42 -5.72 24.82
C THR A 147 2.62 -6.10 23.56
N THR A 148 3.20 -6.92 22.68
CA THR A 148 2.52 -7.39 21.47
C THR A 148 1.31 -8.26 21.81
N ARG A 149 1.45 -9.25 22.70
CA ARG A 149 0.31 -10.05 23.18
C ARG A 149 -0.78 -9.20 23.84
N ALA A 150 -0.40 -8.26 24.70
CA ALA A 150 -1.35 -7.35 25.35
C ALA A 150 -2.19 -6.54 24.33
N ALA A 151 -1.62 -6.15 23.19
CA ALA A 151 -2.37 -5.50 22.11
C ALA A 151 -3.30 -6.46 21.34
N ILE A 152 -2.88 -7.72 21.12
CA ILE A 152 -3.78 -8.73 20.53
C ILE A 152 -4.95 -9.01 21.49
N ASP A 153 -4.68 -9.12 22.79
CA ASP A 153 -5.69 -9.33 23.83
C ASP A 153 -6.63 -8.12 23.97
N ALA A 154 -6.12 -6.89 23.80
CA ALA A 154 -6.91 -5.65 23.77
C ALA A 154 -7.78 -5.47 22.51
N GLY A 155 -7.55 -6.25 21.44
CA GLY A 155 -8.40 -6.22 20.26
C GLY A 155 -7.69 -6.28 18.90
N ALA A 156 -6.36 -6.16 18.83
CA ALA A 156 -5.66 -6.13 17.55
C ALA A 156 -5.84 -7.44 16.76
N ARG A 157 -6.22 -7.34 15.47
CA ARG A 157 -6.47 -8.50 14.57
C ARG A 157 -5.66 -8.47 13.28
N PHE A 158 -4.82 -7.46 13.07
CA PHE A 158 -3.97 -7.37 11.89
C PHE A 158 -2.50 -7.07 12.24
N ALA A 159 -1.57 -7.65 11.49
CA ALA A 159 -0.18 -7.26 11.47
C ALA A 159 0.10 -6.50 10.16
N THR A 160 0.39 -5.21 10.26
CA THR A 160 0.69 -4.38 9.08
C THR A 160 2.05 -4.79 8.52
N HIS A 161 2.08 -5.13 7.22
CA HIS A 161 3.27 -5.54 6.44
C HIS A 161 4.34 -6.32 7.23
N LEU A 162 3.95 -7.46 7.83
CA LEU A 162 4.76 -8.29 8.72
C LEU A 162 6.24 -8.39 8.29
N TRP A 163 7.15 -8.38 9.27
CA TRP A 163 8.61 -8.25 9.14
C TRP A 163 9.13 -6.85 8.82
N ASN A 164 8.39 -6.02 8.07
CA ASN A 164 8.83 -4.67 7.71
C ASN A 164 8.56 -3.72 8.88
N ALA A 165 9.50 -2.79 9.12
CA ALA A 165 9.39 -1.80 10.20
C ALA A 165 9.06 -2.42 11.59
N MET A 166 9.62 -3.60 11.89
CA MET A 166 9.39 -4.30 13.16
C MET A 166 10.72 -4.72 13.79
N ALA A 167 10.77 -4.79 15.12
CA ALA A 167 11.94 -5.31 15.82
C ALA A 167 12.26 -6.76 15.39
N PRO A 168 13.53 -7.10 15.10
CA PRO A 168 13.89 -8.43 14.64
C PRO A 168 13.85 -9.46 15.79
N ALA A 169 13.37 -10.66 15.47
CA ALA A 169 13.31 -11.77 16.42
C ALA A 169 14.72 -12.25 16.83
N LYS A 170 14.93 -12.42 18.14
CA LYS A 170 16.16 -12.97 18.74
C LYS A 170 15.81 -14.12 19.69
N ALA A 171 16.72 -15.08 19.85
CA ALA A 171 16.48 -16.33 20.58
C ALA A 171 15.94 -16.21 22.02
N ARG A 172 16.17 -15.07 22.70
CA ARG A 172 15.65 -14.77 24.06
C ARG A 172 14.84 -13.47 24.13
N SER A 173 14.58 -12.84 22.99
CA SER A 173 13.76 -11.63 22.85
C SER A 173 13.08 -11.70 21.48
N THR A 174 11.93 -12.36 21.44
CA THR A 174 11.21 -12.68 20.20
C THR A 174 10.72 -11.44 19.45
N GLY A 175 10.51 -10.31 20.15
CA GLY A 175 9.94 -9.10 19.56
C GLY A 175 8.46 -9.31 19.19
N PRO A 176 7.92 -8.55 18.22
CA PRO A 176 6.52 -8.64 17.85
C PRO A 176 6.23 -9.77 16.86
N VAL A 177 7.14 -10.04 15.92
CA VAL A 177 6.85 -10.90 14.76
C VAL A 177 6.46 -12.35 15.13
N PRO A 178 7.18 -13.06 16.02
CA PRO A 178 6.81 -14.44 16.37
C PRO A 178 5.45 -14.52 17.09
N GLU A 179 5.09 -13.51 17.89
CA GLU A 179 3.80 -13.47 18.56
C GLU A 179 2.66 -13.28 17.54
N LEU A 180 2.80 -12.32 16.62
CA LEU A 180 1.82 -12.08 15.55
C LEU A 180 1.69 -13.30 14.62
N LEU A 181 2.82 -13.93 14.27
CA LEU A 181 2.86 -15.09 13.38
C LEU A 181 2.16 -16.31 13.99
N LEU A 182 2.38 -16.56 15.29
CA LEU A 182 1.85 -17.74 15.98
C LEU A 182 0.42 -17.55 16.51
N ASP A 183 -0.04 -16.33 16.79
CA ASP A 183 -1.39 -16.09 17.31
C ASP A 183 -2.46 -16.17 16.22
N GLU A 184 -3.25 -17.24 16.22
CA GLU A 184 -4.28 -17.52 15.22
C GLU A 184 -5.36 -16.43 15.07
N ARG A 185 -5.50 -15.54 16.06
CA ARG A 185 -6.43 -14.39 16.01
C ARG A 185 -5.98 -13.30 15.05
N VAL A 186 -4.72 -13.31 14.59
CA VAL A 186 -4.12 -12.23 13.81
C VAL A 186 -4.01 -12.58 12.32
N THR A 187 -4.56 -11.74 11.46
CA THR A 187 -4.31 -11.75 10.00
C THR A 187 -3.01 -11.01 9.68
N LEU A 188 -2.23 -11.52 8.75
CA LEU A 188 -0.87 -11.07 8.46
C LEU A 188 -0.80 -10.36 7.11
N GLY A 189 -0.62 -9.05 7.11
CA GLY A 189 -0.33 -8.28 5.91
C GLY A 189 1.05 -8.64 5.37
N LEU A 190 1.15 -9.01 4.09
CA LEU A 190 2.40 -9.46 3.48
C LEU A 190 2.67 -8.74 2.15
N ILE A 191 3.78 -7.99 2.08
CA ILE A 191 4.27 -7.40 0.83
C ILE A 191 5.07 -8.46 0.06
N ALA A 192 4.38 -9.23 -0.77
CA ALA A 192 4.96 -10.28 -1.58
C ALA A 192 5.42 -9.75 -2.96
N ASP A 193 6.35 -8.78 -2.97
CA ASP A 193 6.97 -8.27 -4.21
C ASP A 193 8.34 -8.89 -4.51
N GLY A 194 8.96 -9.54 -3.52
CA GLY A 194 10.32 -10.08 -3.60
C GLY A 194 11.44 -9.05 -3.46
N ARG A 195 11.13 -7.84 -2.96
CA ARG A 195 12.10 -6.82 -2.55
C ARG A 195 11.98 -6.51 -1.06
N HIS A 196 10.76 -6.35 -0.55
CA HIS A 196 10.50 -6.19 0.88
C HIS A 196 10.91 -7.43 1.67
N LEU A 197 10.63 -8.61 1.10
CA LEU A 197 10.89 -9.89 1.74
C LEU A 197 11.75 -10.81 0.86
N HIS A 198 12.76 -11.41 1.49
CA HIS A 198 13.46 -12.55 0.89
C HIS A 198 12.47 -13.73 0.71
N PRO A 199 12.52 -14.52 -0.37
CA PRO A 199 11.51 -15.55 -0.65
C PRO A 199 11.31 -16.60 0.45
N ARG A 200 12.34 -16.87 1.27
CA ARG A 200 12.24 -17.75 2.45
C ARG A 200 11.42 -17.15 3.60
N MET A 201 11.31 -15.83 3.71
CA MET A 201 10.45 -15.17 4.71
C MET A 201 8.97 -15.23 4.29
N GLU A 202 8.70 -15.06 2.99
CA GLU A 202 7.38 -15.30 2.41
C GLU A 202 6.94 -16.77 2.65
N GLU A 203 7.84 -17.73 2.36
CA GLU A 203 7.60 -19.17 2.60
C GLU A 203 7.42 -19.53 4.08
N LEU A 204 8.26 -19.00 4.97
CA LEU A 204 8.13 -19.19 6.42
C LEU A 204 6.76 -18.70 6.90
N THR A 205 6.34 -17.51 6.46
CA THR A 205 5.08 -16.90 6.89
C THR A 205 3.89 -17.76 6.46
N VAL A 206 3.80 -18.13 5.18
CA VAL A 206 2.70 -18.95 4.65
C VAL A 206 2.68 -20.35 5.27
N ARG A 207 3.84 -20.98 5.51
CA ARG A 207 3.91 -22.32 6.11
C ARG A 207 3.53 -22.35 7.60
N VAL A 208 3.81 -21.28 8.36
CA VAL A 208 3.51 -21.23 9.80
C VAL A 208 2.08 -20.76 10.06
N ALA A 209 1.61 -19.69 9.40
CA ALA A 209 0.27 -19.15 9.63
C ALA A 209 -0.83 -19.82 8.79
N GLY A 210 -0.45 -20.49 7.70
CA GLY A 210 -1.37 -20.94 6.65
C GLY A 210 -1.82 -19.79 5.74
N PRO A 211 -2.17 -20.08 4.47
CA PRO A 211 -2.62 -19.05 3.53
C PRO A 211 -3.93 -18.37 3.98
N GLY A 212 -4.77 -19.06 4.75
CA GLY A 212 -6.02 -18.50 5.28
C GLY A 212 -5.85 -17.34 6.28
N ARG A 213 -4.63 -17.10 6.79
CA ARG A 213 -4.29 -15.97 7.67
C ARG A 213 -3.42 -14.90 7.00
N VAL A 214 -3.05 -15.06 5.72
CA VAL A 214 -2.19 -14.09 5.02
C VAL A 214 -3.03 -13.21 4.11
N ALA A 215 -2.91 -11.89 4.27
CA ALA A 215 -3.49 -10.90 3.35
C ALA A 215 -2.35 -10.29 2.50
N LEU A 216 -2.40 -10.45 1.18
CA LEU A 216 -1.43 -9.80 0.30
C LEU A 216 -1.72 -8.29 0.29
N THR A 217 -0.73 -7.49 0.68
CA THR A 217 -0.78 -6.03 0.57
C THR A 217 0.26 -5.56 -0.43
N SER A 218 -0.07 -4.51 -1.17
CA SER A 218 0.84 -3.89 -2.13
C SER A 218 1.80 -2.90 -1.48
N ASP A 219 1.36 -2.23 -0.40
CA ASP A 219 2.02 -1.04 0.16
C ASP A 219 2.48 -0.04 -0.93
N ARG A 220 1.66 0.12 -1.98
CA ARG A 220 2.13 0.74 -3.22
C ARG A 220 2.18 2.27 -3.11
N VAL A 221 3.37 2.80 -3.35
CA VAL A 221 3.61 4.24 -3.50
C VAL A 221 3.68 4.67 -4.97
N GLU A 222 3.60 5.97 -5.23
CA GLU A 222 3.89 6.52 -6.56
C GLU A 222 5.36 6.25 -6.95
N HIS A 223 5.60 5.98 -8.23
CA HIS A 223 6.95 5.65 -8.69
C HIS A 223 7.86 6.91 -8.76
N PRO A 224 9.15 6.79 -8.41
CA PRO A 224 9.87 5.56 -8.07
C PRO A 224 9.64 5.08 -6.63
N ALA A 225 9.42 3.78 -6.47
CA ALA A 225 9.30 3.10 -5.16
C ALA A 225 10.62 3.00 -4.37
N HIS A 226 11.69 3.69 -4.82
CA HIS A 226 12.99 3.74 -4.16
C HIS A 226 13.47 5.20 -4.05
N GLY A 227 14.07 5.54 -2.91
CA GLY A 227 14.77 6.81 -2.72
C GLY A 227 16.07 6.90 -3.53
N PRO A 228 16.67 8.09 -3.65
CA PRO A 228 17.97 8.29 -4.32
C PRO A 228 19.13 7.49 -3.71
N ASP A 229 18.96 7.03 -2.46
CA ASP A 229 19.85 6.17 -1.68
C ASP A 229 19.58 4.66 -1.86
N GLY A 230 18.58 4.28 -2.66
CA GLY A 230 18.13 2.90 -2.84
C GLY A 230 17.20 2.38 -1.74
N LYS A 231 16.82 3.21 -0.75
CA LYS A 231 15.87 2.83 0.30
C LYS A 231 14.49 2.58 -0.30
N LEU A 232 13.85 1.46 0.04
CA LEU A 232 12.45 1.20 -0.32
C LEU A 232 11.54 2.25 0.31
N LEU A 233 10.65 2.84 -0.50
CA LEU A 233 9.64 3.79 -0.08
C LEU A 233 8.25 3.13 0.06
N GLY A 234 8.07 1.95 -0.52
CA GLY A 234 6.86 1.14 -0.52
C GLY A 234 6.97 0.09 -1.63
N GLY A 235 5.95 -0.75 -1.80
CA GLY A 235 5.92 -1.80 -2.83
C GLY A 235 5.71 -1.27 -4.25
N ASP A 236 6.09 -2.09 -5.24
CA ASP A 236 5.97 -1.77 -6.67
C ASP A 236 4.95 -2.63 -7.44
N ARG A 237 4.44 -3.70 -6.79
CA ARG A 237 3.45 -4.64 -7.35
C ARG A 237 2.11 -4.54 -6.63
N ALA A 238 1.04 -4.86 -7.34
CA ALA A 238 -0.32 -4.93 -6.80
C ALA A 238 -1.14 -5.98 -7.56
N GLY A 239 -2.27 -6.41 -6.95
CA GLY A 239 -3.26 -7.27 -7.60
C GLY A 239 -2.68 -8.54 -8.21
N ALA A 240 -2.95 -8.76 -9.50
CA ALA A 240 -2.53 -9.95 -10.26
C ALA A 240 -1.03 -10.27 -10.11
N ALA A 241 -0.14 -9.27 -10.07
CA ALA A 241 1.30 -9.49 -9.93
C ALA A 241 1.71 -10.08 -8.55
N LEU A 242 0.93 -9.83 -7.50
CA LEU A 242 1.11 -10.46 -6.18
C LEU A 242 0.53 -11.89 -6.18
N VAL A 243 -0.64 -12.09 -6.80
CA VAL A 243 -1.27 -13.40 -6.98
C VAL A 243 -0.34 -14.34 -7.76
N ALA A 244 0.16 -13.91 -8.92
CA ALA A 244 1.05 -14.69 -9.77
C ALA A 244 2.33 -15.14 -9.04
N ARG A 245 2.93 -14.26 -8.23
CA ARG A 245 4.10 -14.61 -7.41
C ARG A 245 3.76 -15.66 -6.34
N MET A 246 2.60 -15.52 -5.71
CA MET A 246 2.18 -16.38 -4.59
C MET A 246 1.48 -17.67 -5.05
N ALA A 247 1.12 -17.79 -6.33
CA ALA A 247 0.53 -19.00 -6.94
C ALA A 247 1.42 -20.25 -6.80
N ARG A 248 2.71 -20.09 -6.48
CA ARG A 248 3.61 -21.18 -6.06
C ARG A 248 3.18 -21.91 -4.78
N PHE A 249 2.26 -21.35 -4.00
CA PHE A 249 1.60 -21.98 -2.85
C PHE A 249 0.22 -22.57 -3.21
N GLY A 250 -0.17 -22.52 -4.48
CA GLY A 250 -1.50 -22.82 -4.99
C GLY A 250 -2.22 -21.55 -5.48
N LEU A 251 -2.90 -21.64 -6.63
CA LEU A 251 -3.59 -20.49 -7.23
C LEU A 251 -4.84 -20.08 -6.43
N GLN A 252 -5.55 -21.06 -5.85
CA GLN A 252 -6.73 -20.80 -5.00
C GLN A 252 -6.31 -20.11 -3.70
N GLU A 253 -5.21 -20.56 -3.10
CA GLU A 253 -4.57 -19.98 -1.93
C GLU A 253 -4.10 -18.54 -2.22
N ALA A 254 -3.44 -18.32 -3.36
CA ALA A 254 -2.99 -16.98 -3.77
C ALA A 254 -4.17 -16.01 -4.02
N ALA A 255 -5.22 -16.48 -4.69
CA ALA A 255 -6.44 -15.70 -4.87
C ALA A 255 -7.13 -15.40 -3.52
N ALA A 256 -7.19 -16.38 -2.61
CA ALA A 256 -7.77 -16.19 -1.28
C ALA A 256 -6.97 -15.18 -0.44
N MET A 257 -5.63 -15.26 -0.44
CA MET A 257 -4.76 -14.29 0.24
C MET A 257 -4.92 -12.87 -0.33
N ALA A 258 -5.26 -12.72 -1.61
CA ALA A 258 -5.47 -11.43 -2.27
C ALA A 258 -6.90 -10.87 -2.18
N SER A 259 -7.89 -11.67 -1.78
CA SER A 259 -9.31 -11.27 -1.84
C SER A 259 -10.12 -11.75 -0.63
N LEU A 260 -10.29 -13.06 -0.44
CA LEU A 260 -11.09 -13.66 0.62
C LEU A 260 -10.61 -13.30 2.03
N VAL A 261 -9.30 -13.35 2.27
CA VAL A 261 -8.70 -13.05 3.58
C VAL A 261 -8.86 -11.56 3.93
N PRO A 262 -8.46 -10.58 3.10
CA PRO A 262 -8.71 -9.17 3.41
C PRO A 262 -10.21 -8.81 3.44
N ALA A 263 -11.07 -9.42 2.61
CA ALA A 263 -12.51 -9.19 2.69
C ALA A 263 -13.09 -9.63 4.05
N ARG A 264 -12.72 -10.82 4.54
CA ARG A 264 -13.12 -11.31 5.88
C ARG A 264 -12.60 -10.42 7.01
N LEU A 265 -11.34 -9.98 6.92
CA LEU A 265 -10.73 -9.09 7.91
C LEU A 265 -11.52 -7.78 8.06
N LEU A 266 -12.01 -7.23 6.94
CA LEU A 266 -12.76 -5.98 6.88
C LEU A 266 -14.28 -6.15 7.05
N GLY A 267 -14.77 -7.37 7.36
CA GLY A 267 -16.21 -7.64 7.51
C GLY A 267 -17.02 -7.56 6.21
N LEU A 268 -16.38 -7.67 5.04
CA LEU A 268 -17.04 -7.57 3.74
C LEU A 268 -17.62 -8.92 3.33
N GLU A 269 -18.89 -9.14 3.69
CA GLU A 269 -19.60 -10.39 3.42
C GLU A 269 -20.04 -10.57 1.95
N ASP A 270 -20.09 -9.49 1.18
CA ASP A 270 -20.59 -9.45 -0.20
C ASP A 270 -19.52 -9.81 -1.26
N ARG A 271 -18.24 -9.91 -0.91
CA ARG A 271 -17.14 -10.06 -1.88
C ARG A 271 -16.02 -10.99 -1.41
N GLY A 272 -14.98 -11.14 -2.24
CA GLY A 272 -13.85 -12.05 -1.99
C GLY A 272 -14.17 -13.53 -2.27
N ARG A 273 -15.30 -13.84 -2.90
CA ARG A 273 -15.64 -15.18 -3.40
C ARG A 273 -16.34 -15.09 -4.76
N LEU A 274 -16.09 -16.10 -5.61
CA LEU A 274 -16.88 -16.34 -6.81
C LEU A 274 -17.98 -17.38 -6.46
N ALA A 275 -19.16 -16.90 -6.08
CA ALA A 275 -20.32 -17.73 -5.75
C ALA A 275 -21.64 -16.95 -5.99
N PRO A 276 -22.77 -17.63 -6.25
CA PRO A 276 -24.08 -16.98 -6.33
C PRO A 276 -24.39 -16.17 -5.07
N GLY A 277 -24.94 -14.96 -5.24
CA GLY A 277 -25.27 -14.04 -4.16
C GLY A 277 -24.14 -13.06 -3.76
N PHE A 278 -22.91 -13.26 -4.24
CA PHE A 278 -21.80 -12.31 -4.05
C PHE A 278 -21.81 -11.23 -5.14
N ARG A 279 -21.27 -10.05 -4.81
CA ARG A 279 -21.02 -8.94 -5.75
C ARG A 279 -20.05 -9.41 -6.83
N ALA A 280 -20.37 -9.11 -8.09
CA ALA A 280 -19.54 -9.45 -9.24
C ALA A 280 -18.33 -8.48 -9.38
N ASP A 281 -17.46 -8.49 -8.38
CA ASP A 281 -16.13 -7.87 -8.40
C ASP A 281 -15.10 -8.95 -8.81
N LEU A 282 -14.68 -8.94 -10.07
CA LEU A 282 -13.88 -10.02 -10.69
C LEU A 282 -12.62 -9.47 -11.37
N ALA A 283 -11.54 -10.25 -11.32
CA ALA A 283 -10.36 -10.06 -12.16
C ALA A 283 -10.21 -11.29 -13.07
N VAL A 284 -10.29 -11.09 -14.38
CA VAL A 284 -10.04 -12.12 -15.39
C VAL A 284 -8.57 -12.02 -15.78
N LEU A 285 -7.86 -13.14 -15.66
CA LEU A 285 -6.44 -13.26 -16.00
C LEU A 285 -6.26 -14.29 -17.13
N ASP A 286 -5.17 -14.20 -17.88
CA ASP A 286 -4.76 -15.23 -18.84
C ASP A 286 -3.99 -16.39 -18.17
N ALA A 287 -3.41 -17.29 -18.98
CA ALA A 287 -2.69 -18.47 -18.49
C ALA A 287 -1.37 -18.10 -17.78
N GLU A 288 -0.79 -16.97 -18.14
CA GLU A 288 0.41 -16.36 -17.57
C GLU A 288 0.09 -15.56 -16.28
N LEU A 289 -1.19 -15.41 -15.95
CA LEU A 289 -1.76 -14.64 -14.84
C LEU A 289 -1.63 -13.11 -15.02
N ASP A 290 -1.46 -12.64 -16.25
CA ASP A 290 -1.57 -11.23 -16.61
C ASP A 290 -3.06 -10.81 -16.70
N PRO A 291 -3.42 -9.58 -16.30
CA PRO A 291 -4.81 -9.15 -16.27
C PRO A 291 -5.37 -8.87 -17.68
N VAL A 292 -6.53 -9.44 -17.98
CA VAL A 292 -7.27 -9.28 -19.24
C VAL A 292 -8.52 -8.42 -19.07
N GLU A 293 -9.23 -8.55 -17.94
CA GLU A 293 -10.43 -7.78 -17.63
C GLU A 293 -10.60 -7.57 -16.11
N THR A 294 -11.17 -6.42 -15.73
CA THR A 294 -11.64 -6.14 -14.37
C THR A 294 -13.11 -5.78 -14.44
N ILE A 295 -13.94 -6.51 -13.69
CA ILE A 295 -15.38 -6.31 -13.57
C ILE A 295 -15.66 -5.83 -12.14
N VAL A 296 -16.51 -4.82 -11.98
CA VAL A 296 -16.87 -4.20 -10.69
C VAL A 296 -18.38 -4.10 -10.63
N ALA A 297 -19.00 -4.63 -9.58
CA ALA A 297 -20.47 -4.72 -9.45
C ALA A 297 -21.20 -5.37 -10.66
N GLY A 298 -20.50 -6.14 -11.50
CA GLY A 298 -21.04 -6.73 -12.73
C GLY A 298 -20.80 -5.91 -14.01
N GLU A 299 -20.16 -4.74 -13.94
CA GLU A 299 -19.80 -3.91 -15.09
C GLU A 299 -18.29 -3.98 -15.40
N THR A 300 -17.91 -4.06 -16.68
CA THR A 300 -16.50 -4.03 -17.13
C THR A 300 -15.88 -2.66 -16.85
N ALA A 301 -15.07 -2.56 -15.80
CA ALA A 301 -14.35 -1.35 -15.42
C ALA A 301 -13.03 -1.17 -16.20
N TRP A 302 -12.39 -2.27 -16.61
CA TRP A 302 -11.17 -2.26 -17.40
C TRP A 302 -11.07 -3.52 -18.27
N THR A 303 -10.48 -3.41 -19.46
CA THR A 303 -10.15 -4.55 -20.32
C THR A 303 -8.92 -4.27 -21.18
N VAL A 304 -8.12 -5.30 -21.44
CA VAL A 304 -6.96 -5.20 -22.33
C VAL A 304 -7.43 -5.03 -23.78
N ARG A 305 -6.83 -4.09 -24.50
CA ARG A 305 -7.15 -3.84 -25.92
C ARG A 305 -6.03 -4.40 -26.79
N TYR A 306 -6.21 -5.62 -27.28
CA TYR A 306 -5.40 -6.10 -28.39
C TYR A 306 -5.68 -5.25 -29.64
N PRO A 307 -4.65 -4.82 -30.40
CA PRO A 307 -4.87 -4.21 -31.69
C PRO A 307 -5.56 -5.21 -32.61
N GLN A 308 -6.71 -4.84 -33.18
CA GLN A 308 -7.32 -5.62 -34.25
C GLN A 308 -6.40 -5.57 -35.47
N THR A 309 -5.97 -6.76 -35.92
CA THR A 309 -5.15 -7.00 -37.11
C THR A 309 -5.96 -6.82 -38.39
#